data_AF-A0A2E8KF60-F1
#
_entry.id   AF-A0A2E8KF60-F1
#
_cell.length_a   1.000
_cell.length_b   1.000
_cell.length_c   1.000
_cell.angle_alpha   90.00
_cell.angle_beta   90.00
_cell.angle_gamma   90.00
#
_symmetry.space_group_name_H-M   'P 1'
#
loop_
_entity.id
_entity.type
_entity.pdbx_description
1 polymer ?
#
loop_
_entity_poly.entity_id
_entity_poly.type
_entity_poly.pdbx_seq_one_letter_code
_entity_poly.pdbx_strand_id
1 'polypeptide(L)' 'MTIRSFNEYTPVLAKGVFIDPSAVVIGNVRLGQDCSVWPQAVIR' A
#
# COMPACT_ATOMS: atom_id res chain seq x y z
N MET A 1 -8.10 -0.42 -8.01
CA MET A 1 -7.13 0.54 -7.45
C MET A 1 -6.63 0.04 -6.11
N THR A 2 -5.40 -0.45 -6.12
CA THR A 2 -4.70 -1.14 -5.03
C THR A 2 -4.13 -0.16 -4.00
N ILE A 3 -3.76 1.06 -4.43
CA ILE A 3 -3.29 2.15 -3.57
C ILE A 3 -4.33 3.28 -3.65
N ARG A 4 -4.76 3.82 -2.52
CA ARG A 4 -5.75 4.91 -2.46
C ARG A 4 -5.36 6.00 -1.47
N SER A 5 -5.60 7.24 -1.84
CA SER A 5 -5.47 8.37 -0.91
C SER A 5 -6.72 8.50 -0.03
N PHE A 6 -6.54 9.05 1.17
CA PHE A 6 -7.62 9.41 2.09
C PHE A 6 -7.31 10.76 2.72
N ASN A 7 -8.18 11.75 2.50
CA ASN A 7 -7.95 13.16 2.79
C ASN A 7 -6.59 13.64 2.22
N GLU A 8 -5.71 14.17 3.06
CA GLU A 8 -4.36 14.64 2.70
C GLU A 8 -3.32 13.50 2.61
N TYR A 9 -3.67 12.28 3.00
CA TYR A 9 -2.72 11.17 3.07
C TYR A 9 -2.74 10.30 1.82
N THR A 10 -1.55 10.06 1.29
CA THR A 10 -1.30 9.09 0.23
C THR A 10 -0.24 8.09 0.72
N PRO A 11 -0.45 6.78 0.55
CA PRO A 11 0.54 5.78 0.95
C PRO A 11 1.91 6.05 0.32
N VAL A 12 2.97 5.93 1.12
CA VAL A 12 4.36 6.09 0.68
C VAL A 12 5.02 4.73 0.56
N LEU A 13 5.54 4.44 -0.63
CA LEU A 13 6.17 3.17 -0.95
C LEU A 13 7.68 3.38 -1.14
N ALA A 14 8.48 2.61 -0.43
CA ALA A 14 9.92 2.52 -0.68
C ALA A 14 10.22 1.71 -1.96
N LYS A 15 11.50 1.66 -2.34
CA LYS A 15 11.98 0.86 -3.48
C LYS A 15 11.71 -0.63 -3.25
N GLY A 16 11.35 -1.34 -4.32
CA GLY A 16 11.20 -2.79 -4.29
C GLY A 16 9.91 -3.30 -3.66
N VAL A 17 8.98 -2.41 -3.29
CA VAL A 17 7.69 -2.83 -2.74
C VAL A 17 6.88 -3.58 -3.79
N PHE A 18 6.39 -4.76 -3.40
CA PHE A 18 5.40 -5.52 -4.15
C PHE A 18 4.02 -5.37 -3.51
N ILE A 19 3.00 -5.10 -4.33
CA ILE A 19 1.61 -5.09 -3.89
C ILE A 19 0.80 -5.91 -4.89
N ASP A 20 0.17 -6.97 -4.40
CA ASP A 20 -0.74 -7.77 -5.20
C ASP A 20 -1.91 -6.93 -5.72
N PRO A 21 -2.35 -7.10 -6.99
CA PRO A 21 -3.44 -6.31 -7.56
C PRO A 21 -4.76 -6.35 -6.76
N SER A 22 -5.04 -7.43 -6.04
CA SER A 22 -6.25 -7.60 -5.22
C SER A 22 -6.16 -7.00 -3.82
N ALA A 23 -4.97 -6.58 -3.38
CA ALA A 23 -4.78 -5.94 -2.08
C ALA A 23 -5.27 -4.49 -2.08
N VAL A 24 -5.42 -3.91 -0.89
CA VAL A 24 -5.85 -2.52 -0.69
C VAL A 24 -4.99 -1.83 0.36
N VAL A 25 -4.33 -0.73 0.00
CA VAL A 25 -3.51 0.12 0.87
C VAL A 25 -4.05 1.55 0.80
N ILE A 26 -4.46 2.11 1.93
CA ILE A 26 -5.16 3.41 1.98
C ILE A 26 -4.59 4.32 3.07
N GLY A 27 -4.52 5.62 2.80
CA GLY A 27 -4.31 6.63 3.85
C GLY A 27 -2.85 6.78 4.29
N ASN A 28 -2.64 7.02 5.59
CA ASN A 28 -1.33 7.32 6.16
C ASN A 28 -0.50 6.05 6.40
N VAL A 29 -0.12 5.38 5.32
CA VAL A 29 0.63 4.12 5.35
C VAL A 29 2.03 4.33 4.76
N ARG A 30 3.03 3.71 5.37
CA ARG A 30 4.41 3.65 4.85
C ARG A 30 4.85 2.19 4.70
N LEU A 31 5.20 1.80 3.47
CA LEU A 31 5.76 0.48 3.18
C LEU A 31 7.28 0.59 3.04
N GLY A 32 8.00 -0.22 3.83
CA GLY A 32 9.46 -0.27 3.84
C GLY A 32 10.05 -0.92 2.59
N GLN A 33 11.38 -0.83 2.45
CA GLN A 33 12.09 -1.41 1.31
C GLN A 33 11.83 -2.92 1.21
N ASP A 34 11.62 -3.41 0.00
CA ASP A 34 11.43 -4.84 -0.33
C ASP A 34 10.28 -5.52 0.43
N CYS A 35 9.33 -4.74 0.96
CA CYS A 35 8.11 -5.25 1.59
C CYS A 35 7.12 -5.78 0.55
N SER A 36 6.29 -6.75 0.95
CA SER A 36 5.26 -7.33 0.10
C SER A 36 3.89 -7.32 0.78
N VAL A 37 2.86 -6.96 0.02
CA VAL A 37 1.45 -7.03 0.43
C VAL A 37 0.74 -8.01 -0.50
N TRP A 38 0.20 -9.08 0.07
CA TRP A 38 -0.29 -10.25 -0.64
C TRP A 38 -1.81 -10.21 -0.88
N PRO A 39 -2.37 -11.10 -1.71
CA PRO A 39 -3.78 -11.06 -2.10
C PRO A 39 -4.74 -10.89 -0.93
N GLN A 40 -5.79 -10.09 -1.16
CA GLN A 40 -6.89 -9.83 -0.22
C GLN A 40 -6.51 -9.16 1.11
N ALA A 41 -5.25 -8.73 1.31
CA ALA A 41 -4.86 -7.94 2.47
C ALA A 41 -5.40 -6.50 2.38
N VAL A 42 -5.79 -5.94 3.54
CA VAL A 42 -6.23 -4.55 3.68
C VAL A 42 -5.38 -3.84 4.74
N ILE A 43 -4.75 -2.72 4.35
CA ILE A 43 -4.00 -1.82 5.22
C ILE A 43 -4.62 -0.43 5.11
N ARG A 44 -5.04 0.17 6.23
CA ARG A 44 -5.77 1.44 6.27
C ARG A 44 -5.25 2.36 7.36
#